data_AF-A0A0C3RYS9-F1
#
_entry.id   AF-A0A0C3RYS9-F1
#
_cell.length_a   1.000
_cell.length_b   1.000
_cell.length_c   1.000
_cell.angle_alpha   90.00
_cell.angle_beta   90.00
_cell.angle_gamma   90.00
#
_symmetry.space_group_name_H-M   'P 1'
#
loop_
_entity.id
_entity.type
_entity.pdbx_description
1 polymer ?
#
loop_
_entity_poly.entity_id
_entity_poly.type
_entity_poly.pdbx_seq_one_letter_code
_entity_poly.pdbx_strand_id
1 'polypeptide(L)'
;MPHHDGWDRDDGYSVERRRCGSLRGLFACPLPGCTFQCASNTNIVLHIIVKPHKSMTRVQFDSYVLNSPLRRLTVAVNKLHRSYSCAYSRVVPIASIDDDDADYLWDGDKYACNRDHCGATFAKRAGALAHLRSTVHDVQIFKCKNTDAHDGCGRQFSDLGALLQHIDHGCSRSDEGGIKACVAKILNTTRIEKFLRRRSRG
;
A
#
# COMPACT_ATOMS: atom_id res chain seq x y z
N MET A 1 37.78 33.32 37.70
CA MET A 1 37.41 32.29 36.71
C MET A 1 35.97 31.87 36.98
N PRO A 2 35.01 32.16 36.10
CA PRO A 2 33.63 31.75 36.31
C PRO A 2 33.38 30.35 35.73
N HIS A 3 32.91 29.44 36.57
CA HIS A 3 32.40 28.13 36.16
C HIS A 3 30.97 28.28 35.62
N HIS A 4 30.79 27.99 34.33
CA HIS A 4 29.48 27.81 33.69
C HIS A 4 29.22 26.32 33.55
N ASP A 5 28.48 25.75 34.50
CA ASP A 5 27.91 24.40 34.38
C ASP A 5 26.38 24.53 34.38
N GLY A 6 25.84 24.91 33.23
CA GLY A 6 24.41 24.87 32.93
C GLY A 6 24.11 23.64 32.09
N TRP A 7 23.77 22.53 32.72
CA TRP A 7 23.33 21.33 32.03
C TRP A 7 21.86 21.45 31.66
N ASP A 8 21.61 21.09 30.40
CA ASP A 8 20.37 21.20 29.65
C ASP A 8 19.15 20.62 30.38
N ARG A 9 18.05 21.35 30.27
CA ARG A 9 16.71 20.86 30.59
C ARG A 9 16.37 19.73 29.62
N ASP A 10 16.13 18.55 30.18
CA ASP A 10 15.33 17.50 29.56
C ASP A 10 13.93 18.06 29.24
N ASP A 11 13.73 18.51 28.00
CA ASP A 11 12.41 18.73 27.43
C ASP A 11 11.77 17.36 27.19
N GLY A 12 11.20 16.83 28.27
CA GLY A 12 10.33 15.67 28.23
C GLY A 12 9.23 15.90 27.19
N TYR A 13 9.38 15.24 26.04
CA TYR A 13 8.34 15.09 25.03
C TYR A 13 7.24 14.19 25.62
N SER A 14 6.46 14.76 26.54
CA SER A 14 5.17 14.26 26.93
C SER A 14 4.29 14.29 25.70
N VAL A 15 4.13 13.13 25.06
CA VAL A 15 3.09 12.91 24.07
C VAL A 15 1.75 12.99 24.82
N GLU A 16 1.28 14.21 25.04
CA GLU A 16 -0.09 14.47 25.42
C GLU A 16 -0.96 13.77 24.38
N ARG A 17 -1.64 12.71 24.83
CA ARG A 17 -2.69 12.06 24.07
C ARG A 17 -3.77 13.10 23.87
N ARG A 18 -3.66 13.88 22.79
CA ARG A 18 -4.75 14.74 22.31
C ARG A 18 -5.90 13.80 22.01
N ARG A 19 -6.81 13.67 22.97
CA ARG A 19 -8.16 13.16 22.73
C ARG A 19 -8.77 14.18 21.78
N CYS A 20 -8.65 13.89 20.48
CA CYS A 20 -9.33 14.64 19.45
C CYS A 20 -10.82 14.55 19.79
N GLY A 21 -11.39 15.66 20.29
CA GLY A 21 -12.81 15.75 20.58
C GLY A 21 -13.56 15.36 19.33
N SER A 22 -14.36 14.29 19.44
CA SER A 22 -15.10 13.71 18.33
C SER A 22 -16.16 14.70 17.85
N LEU A 23 -15.79 15.56 16.90
CA LEU A 23 -16.74 16.08 15.93
C LEU A 23 -17.27 14.85 15.20
N ARG A 24 -18.52 14.48 15.49
CA ARG A 24 -19.16 13.28 14.98
C ARG A 24 -19.04 13.28 13.45
N GLY A 25 -18.30 12.31 12.91
CA GLY A 25 -18.20 12.09 11.46
C GLY A 25 -16.84 12.37 10.81
N LEU A 26 -15.85 12.90 11.54
CA LEU A 26 -14.49 13.05 11.00
C LEU A 26 -13.53 11.99 11.56
N PHE A 27 -12.77 11.38 10.66
CA PHE A 27 -11.66 10.49 10.96
C PHE A 27 -10.37 11.30 10.99
N ALA A 28 -9.54 11.12 12.01
CA ALA A 28 -8.23 11.76 12.11
C ALA A 28 -7.13 10.81 11.60
N CYS A 29 -6.10 11.37 10.99
CA CYS A 29 -4.92 10.60 10.60
C CYS A 29 -4.25 9.99 11.86
N PRO A 30 -4.00 8.68 11.88
CA PRO A 30 -3.46 8.01 13.06
C PRO A 30 -1.95 8.25 13.27
N LEU A 31 -1.29 8.98 12.37
CA LEU A 31 0.16 9.14 12.40
C LEU A 31 0.59 10.27 13.34
N PRO A 32 1.58 10.02 14.22
CA PRO A 32 2.06 11.03 15.15
C PRO A 32 2.45 12.34 14.47
N GLY A 33 1.94 13.46 14.98
CA GLY A 33 2.20 14.79 14.43
C GLY A 33 1.40 15.15 13.18
N CYS A 34 0.53 14.27 12.67
CA CYS A 34 -0.39 14.61 11.61
C CYS A 34 -1.70 15.19 12.17
N THR A 35 -2.12 16.34 11.65
CA THR A 35 -3.39 17.00 12.03
C THR A 35 -4.50 16.81 10.98
N PHE A 36 -4.25 16.02 9.92
CA PHE A 36 -5.21 15.82 8.85
C PHE A 36 -6.44 15.06 9.36
N GLN A 37 -7.61 15.52 8.94
CA GLN A 37 -8.90 14.91 9.23
C GLN A 37 -9.75 14.88 7.97
N CYS A 38 -10.60 13.88 7.81
CA CYS A 38 -11.53 13.79 6.68
C CYS A 38 -12.78 12.98 7.03
N ALA A 39 -13.79 13.06 6.17
CA ALA A 39 -15.08 12.43 6.41
C ALA A 39 -15.11 10.90 6.19
N SER A 40 -14.03 10.30 5.64
CA SER A 40 -14.01 8.86 5.35
C SER A 40 -12.64 8.22 5.62
N ASN A 41 -12.67 6.95 6.01
CA ASN A 41 -11.45 6.17 6.19
C ASN A 41 -10.63 6.04 4.89
N THR A 42 -11.30 5.96 3.74
CA THR A 42 -10.64 5.92 2.41
C THR A 42 -9.78 7.17 2.20
N ASN A 43 -10.30 8.34 2.55
CA ASN A 43 -9.57 9.60 2.44
C ASN A 43 -8.38 9.67 3.41
N ILE A 44 -8.45 9.05 4.60
CA ILE A 44 -7.28 8.91 5.48
C ILE A 44 -6.22 8.02 4.85
N VAL A 45 -6.60 6.87 4.29
CA VAL A 45 -5.63 6.00 3.63
C VAL A 45 -4.98 6.72 2.47
N LEU A 46 -5.77 7.30 1.56
CA LEU A 46 -5.29 8.10 0.43
C LEU A 46 -4.34 9.21 0.86
N HIS A 47 -4.66 9.92 1.95
CA HIS A 47 -3.77 10.92 2.53
C HIS A 47 -2.40 10.34 2.90
N ILE A 48 -2.37 9.18 3.56
CA ILE A 48 -1.12 8.48 3.92
C ILE A 48 -0.37 7.97 2.68
N ILE A 49 -1.09 7.59 1.62
CA ILE A 49 -0.49 7.14 0.35
C ILE A 49 0.20 8.28 -0.37
N VAL A 50 -0.52 9.39 -0.55
CA VAL A 50 -0.12 10.50 -1.42
C VAL A 50 0.86 11.43 -0.72
N LYS A 51 0.76 11.57 0.61
CA LYS A 51 1.56 12.51 1.38
C LYS A 51 2.62 11.79 2.21
N PRO A 52 3.93 12.06 2.01
CA PRO A 52 4.96 11.51 2.87
C PRO A 52 4.82 12.05 4.30
N HIS A 53 4.87 11.17 5.29
CA HIS A 53 4.87 11.55 6.70
C HIS A 53 6.26 11.42 7.30
N LYS A 54 6.64 12.38 8.17
CA LYS A 54 7.90 12.31 8.94
C LYS A 54 7.94 11.06 9.83
N SER A 55 6.79 10.63 10.36
CA SER A 55 6.68 9.51 11.28
C SER A 55 6.53 8.15 10.59
N MET A 56 6.18 8.11 9.31
CA MET A 56 5.98 6.86 8.58
C MET A 56 6.18 7.07 7.07
N THR A 57 7.17 6.39 6.50
CA THR A 57 7.42 6.40 5.06
C THR A 57 6.39 5.54 4.32
N ARG A 58 6.27 5.76 3.00
CA ARG A 58 5.40 4.93 2.14
C ARG A 58 5.73 3.44 2.26
N VAL A 59 7.02 3.09 2.23
CA VAL A 59 7.50 1.70 2.37
C VAL A 59 7.09 1.10 3.72
N GLN A 60 7.14 1.89 4.80
CA GLN A 60 6.70 1.45 6.13
C GLN A 60 5.19 1.24 6.17
N PHE A 61 4.40 2.10 5.51
CA PHE A 61 2.96 1.92 5.39
C PHE A 61 2.60 0.66 4.59
N ASP A 62 3.25 0.46 3.44
CA ASP A 62 3.03 -0.71 2.59
C ASP A 62 3.38 -2.01 3.33
N SER A 63 4.49 -2.00 4.08
CA SER A 63 4.85 -3.09 5.00
C SER A 63 3.77 -3.32 6.06
N TYR A 64 3.20 -2.26 6.63
CA TYR A 64 2.13 -2.36 7.62
C TYR A 64 0.87 -2.99 7.02
N VAL A 65 0.44 -2.53 5.84
CA VAL A 65 -0.72 -3.07 5.12
C VAL A 65 -0.54 -4.55 4.82
N LEU A 66 0.63 -4.97 4.34
CA LEU A 66 0.98 -6.36 4.08
C LEU A 66 0.93 -7.28 5.31
N ASN A 67 1.31 -6.74 6.48
CA ASN A 67 1.31 -7.48 7.74
C ASN A 67 -0.02 -7.33 8.51
N SER A 68 -1.01 -6.67 7.92
CA SER A 68 -2.34 -6.49 8.48
C SER A 68 -3.34 -7.50 7.93
N PRO A 69 -4.57 -7.58 8.48
CA PRO A 69 -5.65 -8.40 7.90
C PRO A 69 -5.97 -8.06 6.43
N LEU A 70 -5.57 -6.89 5.92
CA LEU A 70 -5.69 -6.53 4.49
C LEU A 70 -4.83 -7.34 3.56
N ARG A 71 -3.87 -8.11 4.07
CA ARG A 71 -3.14 -9.08 3.27
C ARG A 71 -4.07 -9.93 2.41
N ARG A 72 -5.30 -10.20 2.89
CA ARG A 72 -6.34 -10.93 2.19
C ARG A 72 -6.96 -10.17 1.01
N LEU A 73 -6.97 -8.84 1.02
CA LEU A 73 -7.44 -7.98 -0.09
C LEU A 73 -6.33 -7.71 -1.12
N THR A 74 -5.07 -7.93 -0.77
CA THR A 74 -3.93 -7.84 -1.70
C THR A 74 -3.67 -9.21 -2.35
N VAL A 75 -3.74 -9.30 -3.67
CA VAL A 75 -3.43 -10.56 -4.38
C VAL A 75 -1.93 -10.78 -4.52
N ALA A 76 -1.16 -9.69 -4.61
CA ALA A 76 0.28 -9.73 -4.79
C ALA A 76 1.03 -9.46 -3.48
N VAL A 77 0.93 -10.39 -2.53
CA VAL A 77 1.63 -10.29 -1.23
C VAL A 77 3.14 -10.10 -1.38
N ASN A 78 3.70 -10.64 -2.46
CA ASN A 78 5.13 -10.66 -2.72
C ASN A 78 5.66 -9.39 -3.43
N LYS A 79 4.83 -8.36 -3.67
CA LYS A 79 5.19 -7.24 -4.58
C LYS A 79 4.92 -5.82 -4.03
N LEU A 80 4.58 -5.66 -2.75
CA LEU A 80 4.25 -4.35 -2.15
C LEU A 80 5.46 -3.50 -1.74
N HIS A 81 6.66 -3.81 -2.24
CA HIS A 81 7.90 -3.09 -1.91
C HIS A 81 8.44 -2.37 -3.15
N ARG A 82 7.94 -1.16 -3.45
CA ARG A 82 8.65 -0.24 -4.38
C ARG A 82 8.21 1.20 -4.18
N SER A 83 9.02 1.96 -3.45
CA SER A 83 9.04 3.42 -3.54
C SER A 83 9.91 3.83 -4.71
N TYR A 84 9.36 4.67 -5.58
CA TYR A 84 9.93 5.24 -6.80
C TYR A 84 11.07 6.26 -6.56
N SER A 85 11.83 6.16 -5.46
CA SER A 85 12.79 7.22 -5.10
C SER A 85 14.15 6.76 -4.58
N CYS A 86 14.53 5.50 -4.77
CA CYS A 86 15.89 5.07 -4.41
C CYS A 86 16.53 4.33 -5.59
N ALA A 87 17.65 4.86 -6.06
CA ALA A 87 18.48 4.28 -7.10
C ALA A 87 19.13 2.93 -6.72
N TYR A 88 18.78 2.32 -5.58
CA TYR A 88 19.36 1.05 -5.16
C TYR A 88 18.36 0.12 -4.46
N SER A 89 18.26 -1.08 -5.04
CA SER A 89 18.03 -2.38 -4.39
C SER A 89 16.61 -2.83 -4.04
N ARG A 90 16.20 -4.07 -4.31
CA ARG A 90 16.72 -5.17 -5.16
C ARG A 90 15.54 -6.15 -5.29
N VAL A 91 14.80 -6.06 -6.38
CA VAL A 91 14.27 -7.24 -7.08
C VAL A 91 14.99 -7.18 -8.41
N VAL A 92 15.49 -8.33 -8.87
CA VAL A 92 16.35 -8.49 -10.05
C VAL A 92 16.03 -7.43 -11.10
N PRO A 93 17.01 -6.61 -11.55
CA PRO A 93 16.76 -5.65 -12.60
C PRO A 93 15.99 -6.35 -13.70
N ILE A 94 14.95 -5.72 -14.24
CA ILE A 94 14.19 -6.22 -15.38
C ILE A 94 15.12 -6.50 -16.60
N ALA A 95 16.38 -6.05 -16.55
CA ALA A 95 17.48 -6.49 -17.37
C ALA A 95 17.86 -8.00 -17.25
N SER A 96 17.25 -8.77 -16.34
CA SER A 96 17.44 -10.22 -16.20
C SER A 96 16.23 -11.03 -16.71
N ILE A 97 15.28 -10.40 -17.39
CA ILE A 97 14.40 -11.18 -18.27
C ILE A 97 15.30 -11.55 -19.44
N ASP A 98 15.90 -12.73 -19.30
CA ASP A 98 16.77 -13.29 -20.31
C ASP A 98 15.99 -13.34 -21.60
N ASP A 99 16.68 -13.07 -22.71
CA ASP A 99 16.04 -13.04 -24.02
C ASP A 99 15.28 -14.35 -24.29
N ASP A 100 15.74 -15.46 -23.72
CA ASP A 100 15.13 -16.79 -23.74
C ASP A 100 13.70 -16.84 -23.16
N ASP A 101 13.35 -15.96 -22.21
CA ASP A 101 11.99 -15.88 -21.62
C ASP A 101 10.94 -15.52 -22.67
N ALA A 102 11.32 -14.79 -23.72
CA ALA A 102 10.41 -14.38 -24.78
C ALA A 102 10.00 -15.53 -25.69
N ASP A 103 10.84 -16.55 -25.80
CA ASP A 103 10.57 -17.68 -26.70
C ASP A 103 9.50 -18.61 -26.09
N TYR A 104 9.40 -18.66 -24.75
CA TYR A 104 8.29 -19.30 -24.03
C TYR A 104 6.96 -18.56 -24.15
N LEU A 105 6.95 -17.32 -24.67
CA LEU A 105 5.72 -16.57 -24.91
C LEU A 105 5.11 -16.84 -26.28
N TRP A 106 5.80 -17.57 -27.16
CA TRP A 106 5.29 -17.86 -28.50
C TRP A 106 4.19 -18.95 -28.45
N ASP A 107 3.01 -18.63 -28.97
CA ASP A 107 1.87 -19.57 -29.02
C ASP A 107 1.73 -20.33 -30.35
N GLY A 108 2.61 -20.05 -31.32
CA GLY A 108 2.52 -20.57 -32.69
C GLY A 108 2.15 -19.53 -33.74
N ASP A 109 1.54 -18.41 -33.33
CA ASP A 109 1.09 -17.31 -34.20
C ASP A 109 1.60 -15.93 -33.73
N LYS A 110 1.64 -15.71 -32.42
CA LYS A 110 2.07 -14.45 -31.80
C LYS A 110 2.73 -14.69 -30.45
N TYR A 111 3.38 -13.66 -29.94
CA TYR A 111 3.93 -13.67 -28.59
C TYR A 111 2.83 -13.23 -27.61
N ALA A 112 2.34 -14.14 -26.77
CA ALA A 112 1.31 -13.88 -25.77
C ALA A 112 1.93 -13.78 -24.37
N CYS A 113 1.62 -12.71 -23.63
CA CYS A 113 2.06 -12.58 -22.26
C CYS A 113 1.37 -13.63 -21.37
N ASN A 114 2.16 -14.51 -20.76
CA ASN A 114 1.70 -15.61 -19.91
C ASN A 114 1.39 -15.19 -18.46
N ARG A 115 1.55 -13.90 -18.11
CA ARG A 115 1.17 -13.42 -16.77
C ARG A 115 -0.34 -13.38 -16.62
N ASP A 116 -0.82 -13.95 -15.53
CA ASP A 116 -2.24 -13.97 -15.17
C ASP A 116 -2.89 -12.59 -15.37
N HIS A 117 -4.01 -12.58 -16.09
CA HIS A 117 -4.85 -11.40 -16.34
C HIS A 117 -4.28 -10.32 -17.27
N CYS A 118 -3.10 -10.52 -17.90
CA CYS A 118 -2.62 -9.56 -18.88
C CYS A 118 -3.29 -9.72 -20.24
N GLY A 119 -3.23 -10.92 -20.83
CA GLY A 119 -3.82 -11.22 -22.14
C GLY A 119 -3.24 -10.41 -23.31
N ALA A 120 -2.14 -9.68 -23.12
CA ALA A 120 -1.52 -8.90 -24.19
C ALA A 120 -0.79 -9.80 -25.19
N THR A 121 -0.92 -9.48 -26.47
CA THR A 121 -0.32 -10.24 -27.57
C THR A 121 0.48 -9.33 -28.50
N PHE A 122 1.61 -9.81 -29.00
CA PHE A 122 2.55 -9.03 -29.80
C PHE A 122 2.94 -9.81 -31.06
N ALA A 123 2.92 -9.13 -32.21
CA ALA A 123 3.36 -9.73 -33.48
C ALA A 123 4.90 -9.91 -33.56
N LYS A 124 5.66 -9.28 -32.66
CA LYS A 124 7.12 -9.29 -32.67
C LYS A 124 7.67 -9.58 -31.28
N ARG A 125 8.73 -10.41 -31.22
CA ARG A 125 9.48 -10.76 -30.00
C ARG A 125 9.91 -9.53 -29.20
N ALA A 126 10.47 -8.53 -29.88
CA ALA A 126 10.90 -7.28 -29.27
C ALA A 126 9.76 -6.53 -28.54
N GLY A 127 8.53 -6.62 -29.06
CA GLY A 127 7.34 -6.04 -28.42
C GLY A 127 6.96 -6.77 -27.14
N ALA A 128 7.02 -8.10 -27.15
CA ALA A 128 6.77 -8.93 -25.97
C ALA A 128 7.85 -8.73 -24.89
N LEU A 129 9.13 -8.66 -25.27
CA LEU A 129 10.22 -8.33 -24.35
C LEU A 129 10.06 -6.92 -23.77
N ALA A 130 9.77 -5.92 -24.60
CA ALA A 130 9.52 -4.56 -24.11
C ALA A 130 8.33 -4.51 -23.15
N HIS A 131 7.28 -5.28 -23.41
CA HIS A 131 6.12 -5.41 -22.53
C HIS A 131 6.45 -6.09 -21.20
N LEU A 132 7.14 -7.23 -21.23
CA LEU A 132 7.65 -7.90 -20.04
C LEU A 132 8.57 -7.00 -19.22
N ARG A 133 9.34 -6.15 -19.93
CA ARG A 133 10.23 -5.18 -19.31
C ARG A 133 9.52 -3.92 -18.80
N SER A 134 8.29 -3.70 -19.24
CA SER A 134 7.51 -2.54 -18.83
C SER A 134 6.97 -2.70 -17.42
N THR A 135 6.65 -1.57 -16.80
CA THR A 135 6.02 -1.54 -15.48
C THR A 135 4.55 -2.00 -15.50
N VAL A 136 4.01 -2.41 -16.66
CA VAL A 136 2.61 -2.83 -16.79
C VAL A 136 2.29 -4.06 -15.94
N HIS A 137 3.30 -4.90 -15.66
CA HIS A 137 3.18 -6.02 -14.72
C HIS A 137 3.73 -5.73 -13.32
N ASP A 138 4.30 -4.56 -13.14
CA ASP A 138 4.64 -4.01 -11.82
C ASP A 138 3.45 -3.29 -11.20
N VAL A 139 2.38 -3.05 -11.97
CA VAL A 139 1.14 -2.48 -11.45
C VAL A 139 0.54 -3.47 -10.45
N GLN A 140 0.55 -3.06 -9.19
CA GLN A 140 -0.03 -3.80 -8.08
C GLN A 140 -1.52 -4.00 -8.34
N ILE A 141 -1.93 -5.22 -8.68
CA ILE A 141 -3.34 -5.49 -8.87
C ILE A 141 -3.99 -5.77 -7.51
N PHE A 142 -4.57 -4.73 -6.93
CA PHE A 142 -5.48 -4.84 -5.80
C PHE A 142 -6.77 -5.48 -6.31
N LYS A 143 -7.23 -6.58 -5.72
CA LYS A 143 -8.46 -7.25 -6.16
C LYS A 143 -9.50 -7.16 -5.07
N CYS A 144 -10.72 -6.78 -5.43
CA CYS A 144 -11.87 -6.94 -4.56
C CYS A 144 -12.16 -8.44 -4.44
N LYS A 145 -11.49 -9.12 -3.50
CA LYS A 145 -11.58 -10.58 -3.30
C LYS A 145 -12.82 -10.96 -2.49
N ASN A 146 -13.32 -12.17 -2.75
CA ASN A 146 -14.20 -12.84 -1.82
C ASN A 146 -13.37 -13.18 -0.58
N THR A 147 -13.72 -12.58 0.54
CA THR A 147 -13.25 -13.01 1.85
C THR A 147 -14.37 -13.81 2.49
N ASP A 148 -14.05 -14.60 3.52
CA ASP A 148 -15.05 -15.37 4.28
C ASP A 148 -16.23 -14.51 4.81
N ALA A 149 -16.08 -13.18 4.83
CA ALA A 149 -17.08 -12.21 5.28
C ALA A 149 -17.63 -11.28 4.16
N HIS A 150 -17.18 -11.41 2.91
CA HIS A 150 -17.58 -10.49 1.83
C HIS A 150 -17.42 -11.15 0.45
N ASP A 151 -18.45 -11.19 -0.38
CA ASP A 151 -18.39 -11.64 -1.78
C ASP A 151 -17.93 -10.52 -2.72
N GLY A 152 -16.61 -10.29 -2.75
CA GLY A 152 -15.98 -9.34 -3.67
C GLY A 152 -16.43 -9.48 -5.13
N CYS A 153 -16.50 -8.37 -5.87
CA CYS A 153 -16.85 -8.44 -7.29
C CYS A 153 -15.72 -9.00 -8.18
N GLY A 154 -14.55 -9.30 -7.61
CA GLY A 154 -13.39 -9.79 -8.35
C GLY A 154 -12.69 -8.73 -9.21
N ARG A 155 -13.17 -7.48 -9.21
CA ARG A 155 -12.53 -6.37 -9.95
C ARG A 155 -11.12 -6.12 -9.44
N GLN A 156 -10.29 -5.71 -10.39
CA GLN A 156 -8.87 -5.49 -10.26
C GLN A 156 -8.60 -3.98 -10.38
N PHE A 157 -7.72 -3.45 -9.53
CA PHE A 157 -7.40 -2.04 -9.41
C PHE A 157 -5.88 -1.88 -9.43
N SER A 158 -5.40 -0.88 -10.14
CA SER A 158 -3.98 -0.56 -10.29
C SER A 158 -3.34 0.03 -9.02
N ASP A 159 -4.17 0.57 -8.13
CA ASP A 159 -3.76 1.22 -6.90
C ASP A 159 -4.74 0.96 -5.77
N LEU A 160 -4.24 1.05 -4.53
CA LEU A 160 -5.03 0.81 -3.31
C LEU A 160 -6.15 1.84 -3.15
N GLY A 161 -5.92 3.07 -3.63
CA GLY A 161 -6.90 4.15 -3.57
C GLY A 161 -8.16 3.81 -4.36
N ALA A 162 -7.98 3.37 -5.61
CA ALA A 162 -9.06 2.93 -6.49
C ALA A 162 -9.82 1.72 -5.92
N LEU A 163 -9.11 0.75 -5.30
CA LEU A 163 -9.78 -0.35 -4.60
C LEU A 163 -10.64 0.17 -3.43
N LEU A 164 -10.10 1.06 -2.60
CA LEU A 164 -10.83 1.60 -1.45
C LEU A 164 -12.00 2.48 -1.85
N GLN A 165 -11.87 3.30 -2.90
CA GLN A 165 -12.98 4.06 -3.47
C GLN A 165 -14.06 3.14 -4.03
N HIS A 166 -13.68 2.08 -4.75
CA HIS A 166 -14.63 1.09 -5.24
C HIS A 166 -15.43 0.43 -4.12
N ILE A 167 -14.76 0.13 -3.00
CA ILE A 167 -15.39 -0.39 -1.80
C ILE A 167 -16.35 0.64 -1.19
N ASP A 168 -15.90 1.89 -1.04
CA ASP A 168 -16.65 2.96 -0.36
C ASP A 168 -17.90 3.38 -1.13
N HIS A 169 -17.83 3.39 -2.47
CA HIS A 169 -18.96 3.68 -3.35
C HIS A 169 -19.88 2.48 -3.61
N GLY A 170 -19.61 1.33 -2.98
CA GLY A 170 -20.41 0.13 -3.10
C GLY A 170 -19.87 -0.83 -4.16
N CYS A 171 -19.32 -1.95 -3.70
CA CYS A 171 -19.16 -3.14 -4.51
C CYS A 171 -20.53 -3.80 -4.66
N SER A 172 -21.07 -3.83 -5.87
CA SER A 172 -22.47 -4.13 -6.21
C SER A 172 -23.02 -5.52 -5.81
N ARG A 173 -22.30 -6.31 -4.99
CA ARG A 173 -22.69 -7.67 -4.60
C ARG A 173 -22.49 -8.03 -3.11
N SER A 174 -22.06 -7.13 -2.19
CA SER A 174 -22.06 -7.49 -0.75
C SER A 174 -22.02 -6.34 0.26
N ASP A 175 -22.37 -6.77 1.49
CA ASP A 175 -22.38 -6.10 2.80
C ASP A 175 -21.28 -5.04 3.02
N GLU A 176 -21.68 -3.79 2.86
CA GLU A 176 -20.90 -2.56 3.10
C GLU A 176 -20.26 -2.53 4.51
N GLY A 177 -20.86 -3.23 5.49
CA GLY A 177 -20.40 -3.30 6.87
C GLY A 177 -19.08 -4.05 7.03
N GLY A 178 -18.90 -5.16 6.31
CA GLY A 178 -17.73 -6.03 6.44
C GLY A 178 -16.42 -5.33 6.06
N ILE A 179 -16.43 -4.57 4.96
CA ILE A 179 -15.23 -3.89 4.50
C ILE A 179 -14.95 -2.61 5.29
N LYS A 180 -15.97 -1.82 5.63
CA LYS A 180 -15.79 -0.66 6.52
C LYS A 180 -15.17 -1.07 7.85
N ALA A 181 -15.60 -2.20 8.42
CA ALA A 181 -14.99 -2.78 9.61
C ALA A 181 -13.55 -3.24 9.38
N CYS A 182 -13.24 -3.83 8.22
CA CYS A 182 -11.87 -4.15 7.84
C CYS A 182 -11.00 -2.89 7.77
N VAL A 183 -11.40 -1.86 7.02
CA VAL A 183 -10.67 -0.58 6.88
C VAL A 183 -10.43 0.08 8.25
N ALA A 184 -11.45 0.12 9.11
CA ALA A 184 -11.32 0.65 10.47
C ALA A 184 -10.29 -0.13 11.33
N LYS A 185 -10.17 -1.45 11.14
CA LYS A 185 -9.15 -2.27 11.85
C LYS A 185 -7.71 -1.95 11.43
N ILE A 186 -7.48 -1.38 10.24
CA ILE A 186 -6.16 -0.94 9.75
C ILE A 186 -5.82 0.44 10.27
N LEU A 187 -6.79 1.35 10.24
CA LEU A 187 -6.59 2.70 10.76
C LEU A 187 -6.64 2.75 12.30
N ASN A 188 -6.69 1.58 12.95
CA ASN A 188 -6.58 1.47 14.39
C ASN A 188 -5.22 2.02 14.86
N THR A 189 -5.27 3.20 15.45
CA THR A 189 -4.14 3.98 15.98
C THR A 189 -3.22 3.13 16.85
N THR A 190 -3.78 2.33 17.76
CA THR A 190 -3.00 1.48 18.67
C THR A 190 -2.14 0.44 17.92
N ARG A 191 -2.64 -0.10 16.80
CA ARG A 191 -1.88 -1.05 15.99
C ARG A 191 -0.75 -0.36 15.22
N ILE A 192 -1.02 0.83 14.69
CA ILE A 192 -0.03 1.64 13.97
C ILE A 192 1.09 2.06 14.93
N GLU A 193 0.75 2.58 16.10
CA GLU A 193 1.73 2.95 17.13
C GLU A 193 2.60 1.74 17.57
N LYS A 194 1.99 0.57 17.78
CA LYS A 194 2.72 -0.65 18.13
C LYS A 194 3.67 -1.10 17.03
N PHE A 195 3.27 -0.95 15.76
CA PHE A 195 4.13 -1.23 14.61
C PHE A 195 5.33 -0.29 14.56
N LEU A 196 5.09 1.03 14.70
CA LEU A 196 6.15 2.04 14.69
C LEU A 196 7.15 1.84 15.83
N ARG A 197 6.69 1.53 17.06
CA ARG A 197 7.56 1.26 18.23
C ARG A 197 8.44 0.03 18.07
N ARG A 198 8.01 -0.99 17.33
CA ARG A 198 8.81 -2.21 17.11
C ARG A 198 10.01 -1.92 16.21
N ARG A 199 9.84 -1.01 15.24
CA ARG A 199 10.90 -0.65 14.29
C ARG A 199 11.92 0.35 14.85
N SER A 200 11.58 1.12 15.88
CA SER A 200 12.55 2.04 16.52
C SER A 200 13.55 1.35 17.44
N ARG A 201 13.47 0.02 17.61
CA ARG A 201 14.30 -0.76 18.55
C ARG A 201 15.33 -1.68 17.87
N GLY A 202 15.33 -1.75 16.54
CA GLY A 202 16.25 -2.59 15.76
C GLY A 202 16.76 -1.81 14.56
#